data_AF-A0A497MX46-F1
#
_entry.id   AF-A0A497MX46-F1
#
_cell.length_a   1.000
_cell.length_b   1.000
_cell.length_c   1.000
_cell.angle_alpha   90.00
_cell.angle_beta   90.00
_cell.angle_gamma   90.00
#
_symmetry.space_group_name_H-M   'P 1'
#
loop_
_entity.id
_entity.type
_entity.pdbx_description
1 polymer ?
#
loop_
_entity_poly.entity_id
_entity_poly.type
_entity_poly.pdbx_seq_one_letter_code
_entity_poly.pdbx_strand_id
1 'polypeptide(L)'
;MVYFNTRDIAAFSLFGALWAVLSVTISPIFWSLTHLPFLCDMIGISILTLTLWWTRKFGAILMTGIIATIVTLAIRPSATHFFGFLAASLLLDILTRSIGYKRCLSKAITAMICLLGFSIISTAFAGVIIGALFMNPYFLTKMFGSLTFFAALHATGGVIGGVLGIVLIRALETRGVLPPLDDNFLSD
;
A
#
# COMPACT_ATOMS: atom_id res chain seq x y z
N MET A 1 -19.11 -21.65 2.99
CA MET A 1 -18.36 -20.76 3.91
C MET A 1 -18.08 -19.45 3.19
N VAL A 2 -18.27 -18.29 3.85
CA VAL A 2 -17.98 -16.99 3.24
C VAL A 2 -16.49 -16.71 3.36
N TYR A 3 -15.82 -16.42 2.24
CA TYR A 3 -14.36 -16.23 2.21
C TYR A 3 -13.90 -15.03 3.07
N PHE A 4 -14.53 -13.87 2.87
CA PHE A 4 -14.37 -12.69 3.72
C PHE A 4 -15.49 -12.60 4.74
N ASN A 5 -15.15 -12.55 6.02
CA ASN A 5 -16.12 -12.31 7.07
C ASN A 5 -16.42 -10.80 7.20
N THR A 6 -17.39 -10.44 8.04
CA THR A 6 -17.77 -9.04 8.25
C THR A 6 -16.64 -8.17 8.80
N ARG A 7 -15.72 -8.74 9.59
CA ARG A 7 -14.55 -8.03 10.13
C ARG A 7 -13.51 -7.75 9.03
N ASP A 8 -13.33 -8.68 8.10
CA ASP A 8 -12.45 -8.49 6.94
C ASP A 8 -12.97 -7.35 6.07
N ILE A 9 -14.27 -7.38 5.75
CA ILE A 9 -14.95 -6.37 4.95
C ILE A 9 -14.85 -4.99 5.62
N ALA A 10 -15.13 -4.93 6.92
CA ALA A 10 -14.99 -3.69 7.69
C ALA A 10 -13.56 -3.15 7.65
N ALA A 11 -12.55 -4.01 7.81
CA ALA A 11 -11.15 -3.60 7.84
C ALA A 11 -10.68 -3.05 6.50
N PHE A 12 -10.83 -3.79 5.40
CA PHE A 12 -10.34 -3.30 4.10
C PHE A 12 -11.13 -2.09 3.61
N SER A 13 -12.39 -1.94 4.01
CA SER A 13 -13.22 -0.77 3.69
C SER A 13 -12.80 0.47 4.46
N LEU A 14 -12.58 0.34 5.78
CA LEU A 14 -12.13 1.44 6.62
C LEU A 14 -10.71 1.90 6.22
N PHE A 15 -9.80 0.95 5.98
CA PHE A 15 -8.46 1.25 5.50
C PHE A 15 -8.46 1.86 4.09
N GLY A 16 -9.31 1.38 3.18
CA GLY A 16 -9.47 1.96 1.85
C GLY A 16 -9.98 3.40 1.90
N ALA A 17 -10.98 3.67 2.72
CA ALA A 17 -11.51 5.01 2.94
C ALA A 17 -10.47 5.94 3.58
N LEU A 18 -9.74 5.46 4.61
CA LEU A 18 -8.67 6.22 5.25
C LEU A 18 -7.57 6.59 4.24
N TRP A 19 -7.16 5.65 3.40
CA TRP A 19 -6.17 5.91 2.37
C TRP A 19 -6.65 6.98 1.39
N ALA A 20 -7.89 6.88 0.91
CA ALA A 20 -8.46 7.88 0.01
C ALA A 20 -8.53 9.28 0.65
N VAL A 21 -9.02 9.38 1.89
CA VAL A 21 -9.14 10.66 2.60
C VAL A 21 -7.76 11.32 2.76
N LEU A 22 -6.76 10.57 3.25
CA LEU A 22 -5.40 11.10 3.41
C LEU A 22 -4.79 11.51 2.06
N SER A 23 -5.08 10.75 0.99
CA SER A 23 -4.53 11.02 -0.34
C SER A 23 -5.23 12.16 -1.07
N VAL A 24 -6.49 12.44 -0.78
CA VAL A 24 -7.20 13.58 -1.35
C VAL A 24 -6.90 14.88 -0.60
N THR A 25 -6.58 14.79 0.70
CA THR A 25 -6.36 15.96 1.56
C THR A 25 -4.89 16.35 1.68
N ILE A 26 -4.01 15.41 2.05
CA ILE A 26 -2.61 15.70 2.40
C ILE A 26 -1.69 15.61 1.19
N SER A 27 -1.82 14.55 0.38
CA SER A 27 -0.93 14.32 -0.75
C SER A 27 -0.88 15.47 -1.77
N PRO A 28 -1.98 16.17 -2.12
CA PRO A 28 -1.91 17.28 -3.07
C PRO A 28 -1.12 18.47 -2.54
N ILE A 29 -1.22 18.73 -1.23
CA ILE A 29 -0.45 19.79 -0.56
C ILE A 29 1.03 19.43 -0.58
N PHE A 30 1.35 18.18 -0.25
CA PHE A 30 2.75 17.74 -0.27
C PHE A 30 3.34 17.78 -1.69
N TRP A 31 2.58 17.34 -2.69
CA TRP A 31 3.00 17.38 -4.09
C TRP A 31 3.19 18.81 -4.60
N SER A 32 2.28 19.74 -4.28
CA SER A 32 2.45 21.13 -4.73
C SER A 32 3.67 21.81 -4.13
N LEU A 33 4.05 21.44 -2.91
CA LEU A 33 5.22 22.01 -2.22
C LEU A 33 6.54 21.39 -2.66
N THR A 34 6.57 20.08 -2.88
CA THR A 34 7.83 19.34 -3.05
C THR A 34 7.99 18.69 -4.42
N HIS A 35 6.88 18.41 -5.10
CA HIS A 35 6.80 17.54 -6.27
C HIS A 35 7.40 16.14 -6.06
N LEU A 36 7.44 15.67 -4.81
CA LEU A 36 7.97 14.34 -4.48
C LEU A 36 6.82 13.36 -4.26
N PRO A 37 6.85 12.16 -4.87
CA PRO A 37 5.74 11.22 -4.79
C PRO A 37 5.70 10.40 -3.49
N PHE A 38 6.81 10.33 -2.75
CA PHE A 38 7.01 9.32 -1.71
C PHE A 38 6.00 9.38 -0.55
N LEU A 39 5.34 10.51 -0.30
CA LEU A 39 4.32 10.60 0.76
C LEU A 39 3.10 9.73 0.43
N CYS A 40 2.66 9.72 -0.84
CA CYS A 40 1.52 8.92 -1.29
C CYS A 40 1.81 7.43 -1.11
N ASP A 41 3.01 7.00 -1.52
CA ASP A 41 3.49 5.63 -1.36
C ASP A 41 3.61 5.23 0.11
N MET A 42 4.14 6.14 0.93
CA MET A 42 4.28 5.92 2.37
C MET A 42 2.92 5.68 3.02
N ILE A 43 1.92 6.52 2.73
CA ILE A 43 0.56 6.38 3.25
C ILE A 43 -0.04 5.06 2.75
N GLY A 44 0.01 4.81 1.44
CA GLY A 44 -0.57 3.62 0.83
C GLY A 44 0.02 2.33 1.40
N ILE A 45 1.34 2.18 1.41
CA ILE A 45 2.00 0.99 1.93
C ILE A 45 1.76 0.79 3.43
N SER A 46 1.77 1.85 4.23
CA SER A 46 1.48 1.73 5.67
C SER A 46 0.09 1.14 5.91
N ILE A 47 -0.91 1.62 5.15
CA ILE A 47 -2.29 1.16 5.23
C ILE A 47 -2.45 -0.26 4.69
N LEU A 48 -1.87 -0.56 3.52
CA LEU A 48 -1.94 -1.91 2.94
C LEU A 48 -1.26 -2.95 3.84
N THR A 49 -0.19 -2.57 4.53
CA THR A 49 0.49 -3.40 5.53
C THR A 49 -0.43 -3.69 6.74
N LEU A 50 -1.18 -2.69 7.21
CA LEU A 50 -2.21 -2.88 8.24
C LEU A 50 -3.35 -3.79 7.76
N THR A 51 -3.84 -3.61 6.53
CA THR A 51 -4.84 -4.50 5.92
C THR A 51 -4.34 -5.95 5.88
N LEU A 52 -3.11 -6.16 5.41
CA LEU A 52 -2.48 -7.48 5.36
C LEU A 52 -2.41 -8.12 6.74
N TRP A 53 -1.94 -7.37 7.75
CA TRP A 53 -1.81 -7.86 9.11
C TRP A 53 -3.15 -8.24 9.73
N TRP A 54 -4.18 -7.43 9.49
CA TRP A 54 -5.50 -7.65 10.05
C TRP A 54 -6.23 -8.83 9.42
N THR A 55 -6.21 -8.91 8.08
CA THR A 55 -7.06 -9.84 7.32
C THR A 55 -6.37 -11.15 6.98
N ARG A 56 -5.05 -11.14 6.70
CA ARG A 56 -4.25 -12.30 6.29
C ARG A 56 -4.91 -13.14 5.18
N LYS A 57 -5.57 -12.48 4.22
CA LYS A 57 -6.32 -13.13 3.14
C LYS A 57 -5.97 -12.52 1.79
N PHE A 58 -5.99 -13.37 0.77
CA PHE A 58 -5.70 -12.94 -0.60
C PHE A 58 -6.85 -12.08 -1.11
N GLY A 59 -6.52 -11.00 -1.80
CA GLY A 59 -7.50 -10.06 -2.33
C GLY A 59 -7.86 -8.95 -1.34
N ALA A 60 -7.52 -9.03 -0.05
CA ALA A 60 -7.84 -7.97 0.90
C ALA A 60 -7.06 -6.69 0.63
N ILE A 61 -5.77 -6.81 0.29
CA ILE A 61 -4.91 -5.69 -0.10
C ILE A 61 -5.44 -5.05 -1.39
N LEU A 62 -5.80 -5.88 -2.37
CA LEU A 62 -6.42 -5.43 -3.60
C LEU A 62 -7.74 -4.69 -3.34
N MET A 63 -8.63 -5.25 -2.51
CA MET A 63 -9.91 -4.61 -2.16
C MET A 63 -9.71 -3.24 -1.49
N THR A 64 -8.73 -3.12 -0.58
CA THR A 64 -8.35 -1.81 -0.01
C THR A 64 -7.95 -0.82 -1.11
N GLY A 65 -7.15 -1.26 -2.09
CA GLY A 65 -6.77 -0.41 -3.23
C GLY A 65 -7.91 -0.05 -4.17
N ILE A 66 -8.84 -0.97 -4.42
CA ILE A 66 -10.05 -0.71 -5.22
C ILE A 66 -10.89 0.36 -4.54
N ILE A 67 -11.16 0.21 -3.24
CA ILE A 67 -11.97 1.17 -2.48
C ILE A 67 -11.27 2.52 -2.45
N ALA A 68 -9.96 2.55 -2.17
CA ALA A 68 -9.21 3.80 -2.15
C ALA A 68 -9.25 4.51 -3.51
N THR A 69 -9.16 3.76 -4.61
CA THR A 69 -9.26 4.29 -5.97
C THR A 69 -10.65 4.84 -6.27
N ILE A 70 -11.71 4.07 -5.98
CA ILE A 70 -13.09 4.51 -6.21
C ILE A 70 -13.39 5.79 -5.43
N VAL A 71 -13.09 5.81 -4.12
CA VAL A 71 -13.36 6.97 -3.27
C VAL A 71 -12.54 8.17 -3.70
N THR A 72 -11.25 7.97 -4.03
CA THR A 72 -10.39 9.07 -4.51
C THR A 72 -10.91 9.67 -5.81
N LEU A 73 -11.28 8.84 -6.78
CA LEU A 73 -11.80 9.31 -8.06
C LEU A 73 -13.21 9.91 -7.94
N ALA A 74 -14.03 9.44 -6.99
CA ALA A 74 -15.33 10.05 -6.71
C ALA A 74 -15.19 11.47 -6.14
N ILE A 75 -14.20 11.70 -5.27
CA ILE A 75 -13.95 13.03 -4.69
C ILE A 75 -13.15 13.93 -5.63
N ARG A 76 -12.16 13.36 -6.33
CA ARG A 76 -11.27 14.06 -7.26
C ARG A 76 -11.06 13.24 -8.53
N PRO A 77 -11.94 13.38 -9.54
CA PRO A 77 -11.89 12.61 -10.78
C PRO A 77 -10.58 12.76 -11.58
N SER A 78 -9.86 13.88 -11.41
CA SER A 78 -8.58 14.12 -12.07
C SER A 78 -7.39 13.37 -11.45
N ALA A 79 -7.57 12.69 -10.31
CA ALA A 79 -6.52 11.92 -9.64
C ALA A 79 -6.28 10.54 -10.29
N THR A 80 -6.19 10.48 -11.62
CA THR A 80 -6.11 9.23 -12.39
C THR A 80 -4.84 8.41 -12.12
N HIS A 81 -3.77 9.05 -11.63
CA HIS A 81 -2.55 8.37 -11.17
C HIS A 81 -2.81 7.29 -10.09
N PHE A 82 -3.97 7.32 -9.40
CA PHE A 82 -4.36 6.28 -8.45
C PHE A 82 -4.48 4.88 -9.06
N PHE A 83 -4.66 4.75 -10.37
CA PHE A 83 -4.59 3.45 -11.04
C PHE A 83 -3.21 2.79 -10.92
N GLY A 84 -2.13 3.57 -10.82
CA GLY A 84 -0.80 3.03 -10.52
C GLY A 84 -0.72 2.46 -9.10
N PHE A 85 -1.36 3.11 -8.13
CA PHE A 85 -1.45 2.59 -6.77
C PHE A 85 -2.34 1.35 -6.65
N LEU A 86 -3.41 1.26 -7.44
CA LEU A 86 -4.20 0.04 -7.56
C LEU A 86 -3.38 -1.13 -8.13
N ALA A 87 -2.55 -0.87 -9.14
CA ALA A 87 -1.66 -1.88 -9.69
C ALA A 87 -0.59 -2.33 -8.66
N ALA A 88 -0.07 -1.40 -7.86
CA ALA A 88 0.82 -1.73 -6.74
C ALA A 88 0.13 -2.54 -5.63
N SER A 89 -1.13 -2.27 -5.32
CA SER A 89 -1.87 -3.05 -4.32
C SER A 89 -2.10 -4.48 -4.79
N LEU A 90 -2.44 -4.67 -6.08
CA LEU A 90 -2.51 -5.99 -6.70
C LEU A 90 -1.17 -6.74 -6.60
N LEU A 91 -0.07 -6.07 -6.98
CA LEU A 91 1.26 -6.68 -6.93
C LEU A 91 1.66 -7.06 -5.51
N LEU A 92 1.38 -6.19 -4.53
CA LEU A 92 1.66 -6.47 -3.12
C LEU A 92 0.85 -7.67 -2.59
N ASP A 93 -0.42 -7.79 -3.00
CA ASP A 93 -1.28 -8.93 -2.66
C ASP A 93 -0.69 -10.25 -3.18
N ILE A 94 -0.27 -10.27 -4.45
CA ILE A 94 0.34 -11.44 -5.09
C ILE A 94 1.67 -11.81 -4.40
N LEU A 95 2.55 -10.83 -4.18
CA LEU A 95 3.86 -11.05 -3.57
C LEU A 95 3.72 -11.59 -2.14
N THR A 96 2.85 -10.99 -1.33
CA THR A 96 2.65 -11.40 0.07
C THR A 96 1.98 -12.78 0.17
N ARG A 97 1.08 -13.12 -0.76
CA ARG A 97 0.51 -14.47 -0.89
C ARG A 97 1.57 -15.52 -1.23
N SER A 98 2.52 -15.21 -2.10
CA SER A 98 3.55 -16.16 -2.57
C SER A 98 4.47 -16.69 -1.45
N ILE A 99 4.78 -15.86 -0.46
CA ILE A 99 5.57 -16.26 0.72
C ILE A 99 4.67 -16.85 1.83
N GLY A 100 3.41 -16.41 1.88
CA GLY A 100 2.44 -16.80 2.90
C GLY A 100 2.41 -15.84 4.07
N TYR A 101 1.20 -15.53 4.55
CA TYR A 101 0.96 -14.44 5.51
C TYR A 101 1.63 -14.64 6.87
N LYS A 102 1.62 -15.88 7.39
CA LYS A 102 2.27 -16.24 8.67
C LYS A 102 3.78 -15.95 8.62
N ARG A 103 4.43 -16.24 7.48
CA ARG A 103 5.86 -15.98 7.29
C ARG A 103 6.12 -14.49 7.16
N CYS A 104 5.37 -13.80 6.29
CA CYS A 104 5.48 -12.36 6.07
C CYS A 104 5.29 -11.52 7.34
N LEU A 105 4.40 -11.93 8.24
CA LEU A 105 4.06 -11.16 9.45
C LEU A 105 4.78 -11.62 10.72
N SER A 106 5.61 -12.67 10.62
CA SER A 106 6.38 -13.17 11.76
C SER A 106 7.35 -12.11 12.31
N LYS A 107 7.80 -12.29 13.55
CA LYS A 107 8.79 -11.39 14.19
C LYS A 107 10.22 -11.60 13.68
N ALA A 108 10.44 -12.54 12.76
CA ALA A 108 11.75 -12.80 12.20
C ALA A 108 12.24 -11.63 11.35
N ILE A 109 13.53 -11.31 11.42
CA ILE A 109 14.13 -10.25 10.61
C ILE A 109 13.93 -10.50 9.11
N THR A 110 13.97 -11.77 8.69
CA THR A 110 13.72 -12.18 7.30
C THR A 110 12.32 -11.76 6.83
N ALA A 111 11.32 -11.86 7.69
CA ALA A 111 9.96 -11.45 7.35
C ALA A 111 9.84 -9.93 7.15
N MET A 112 10.52 -9.16 8.00
CA MET A 112 10.59 -7.70 7.87
C MET A 112 11.30 -7.31 6.57
N ILE A 113 12.42 -7.97 6.25
CA ILE A 113 13.17 -7.75 5.00
C ILE A 113 12.28 -8.08 3.79
N CYS A 114 11.55 -9.20 3.83
CA CYS A 114 10.63 -9.57 2.74
C CYS A 114 9.52 -8.54 2.55
N LEU A 115 8.83 -8.12 3.62
CA LEU A 115 7.79 -7.10 3.54
C LEU A 115 8.31 -5.76 3.03
N LEU A 116 9.51 -5.36 3.46
CA LEU A 116 10.15 -4.14 2.99
C LEU A 116 10.50 -4.24 1.50
N GLY A 117 11.07 -5.38 1.08
CA GLY A 117 11.36 -5.67 -0.33
C GLY A 117 10.11 -5.63 -1.20
N PHE A 118 9.02 -6.24 -0.76
CA PHE A 118 7.73 -6.19 -1.47
C PHE A 118 7.16 -4.78 -1.54
N SER A 119 7.28 -4.00 -0.47
CA SER A 119 6.86 -2.60 -0.47
C SER A 119 7.63 -1.78 -1.51
N ILE A 120 8.96 -1.92 -1.54
CA ILE A 120 9.84 -1.26 -2.50
C ILE A 120 9.47 -1.64 -3.94
N ILE A 121 9.32 -2.95 -4.21
CA ILE A 121 8.99 -3.45 -5.55
C ILE A 121 7.63 -2.92 -6.00
N SER A 122 6.61 -3.00 -5.13
CA SER A 122 5.26 -2.54 -5.46
C SER A 122 5.19 -1.03 -5.71
N THR A 123 5.86 -0.20 -4.92
CA THR A 123 5.83 1.26 -5.16
C THR A 123 6.69 1.66 -6.35
N ALA A 124 7.85 1.03 -6.57
CA ALA A 124 8.60 1.21 -7.81
C ALA A 124 7.74 0.89 -9.04
N PHE A 125 6.96 -0.20 -8.97
CA PHE A 125 6.01 -0.58 -10.01
C PHE A 125 4.90 0.46 -10.22
N ALA A 126 4.34 1.03 -9.14
CA ALA A 126 3.44 2.17 -9.25
C ALA A 126 4.12 3.37 -9.92
N GLY A 127 5.35 3.71 -9.53
CA GLY A 127 6.10 4.82 -10.11
C GLY A 127 6.34 4.68 -11.60
N VAL A 128 6.63 3.45 -12.08
CA VAL A 128 6.72 3.16 -13.52
C VAL A 128 5.37 3.40 -14.21
N ILE A 129 4.27 2.88 -13.67
CA ILE A 129 2.93 3.03 -14.26
C ILE A 129 2.50 4.50 -14.27
N ILE A 130 2.67 5.20 -13.15
CA ILE A 130 2.33 6.62 -12.98
C ILE A 130 3.14 7.47 -13.94
N GLY A 131 4.46 7.27 -13.97
CA GLY A 131 5.35 8.04 -14.83
C GLY A 131 5.11 7.79 -16.32
N ALA A 132 4.81 6.55 -16.71
CA ALA A 132 4.62 6.19 -18.12
C ALA A 132 3.24 6.58 -18.66
N LEU A 133 2.18 6.46 -17.86
CA LEU A 133 0.80 6.60 -18.34
C LEU A 133 0.11 7.89 -17.90
N PHE A 134 0.53 8.49 -16.78
CA PHE A 134 -0.22 9.57 -16.12
C PHE A 134 0.58 10.87 -15.95
N MET A 135 1.88 10.87 -16.24
CA MET A 135 2.73 12.06 -16.21
C MET A 135 2.98 12.61 -17.61
N ASN A 136 3.05 13.94 -17.71
CA ASN A 136 3.51 14.59 -18.93
C ASN A 136 5.00 14.26 -19.15
N PRO A 137 5.41 13.69 -20.30
CA PRO A 137 6.79 13.23 -20.51
C PRO A 137 7.84 14.35 -20.44
N TYR A 138 7.47 15.56 -20.90
CA TYR A 138 8.34 16.73 -20.83
C TYR A 138 8.54 17.17 -19.38
N PHE A 139 7.45 17.26 -18.61
CA PHE A 139 7.52 17.56 -17.18
C PHE A 139 8.36 16.52 -16.42
N LEU A 140 8.10 15.23 -16.66
CA LEU A 140 8.80 14.13 -15.99
C LEU A 140 10.31 14.19 -16.26
N THR A 141 10.72 14.37 -17.51
CA THR A 141 12.14 14.46 -17.88
C THR A 141 12.77 15.73 -17.33
N LYS A 142 12.09 16.88 -17.40
CA LYS A 142 12.63 18.15 -16.91
C LYS A 142 12.82 18.17 -15.40
N MET A 143 11.88 17.60 -14.65
CA MET A 143 11.88 17.64 -13.19
C MET A 143 12.69 16.51 -12.57
N PHE A 144 12.59 15.29 -13.11
CA PHE A 144 13.17 14.08 -12.51
C PHE A 144 14.32 13.50 -13.34
N GLY A 145 14.58 14.02 -14.54
CA GLY A 145 15.63 13.52 -15.43
C GLY A 145 15.29 12.22 -16.16
N SER A 146 14.58 11.29 -15.52
CA SER A 146 14.18 10.02 -16.12
C SER A 146 12.99 9.35 -15.42
N LEU A 147 12.35 8.42 -16.12
CA LEU A 147 11.33 7.53 -15.54
C LEU A 147 11.91 6.66 -14.43
N THR A 148 13.14 6.17 -14.59
CA THR A 148 13.81 5.33 -13.59
C THR A 148 14.03 6.10 -12.29
N PHE A 149 14.46 7.36 -12.35
CA PHE A 149 14.63 8.18 -11.16
C PHE A 149 13.28 8.48 -10.49
N PHE A 150 12.24 8.78 -11.27
CA PHE A 150 10.88 8.95 -10.74
C PHE A 150 10.37 7.68 -10.02
N ALA A 151 10.58 6.51 -10.61
CA ALA A 151 10.24 5.22 -9.98
C ALA A 151 11.07 4.95 -8.71
N ALA A 152 12.34 5.37 -8.67
CA ALA A 152 13.17 5.27 -7.48
C ALA A 152 12.69 6.18 -6.32
N LEU A 153 12.12 7.34 -6.63
CA LEU A 153 11.47 8.18 -5.62
C LEU A 153 10.24 7.48 -5.02
N HIS A 154 9.42 6.83 -5.84
CA HIS A 154 8.32 5.99 -5.35
C HIS A 154 8.83 4.80 -4.50
N ALA A 155 9.91 4.15 -4.93
CA ALA A 155 10.58 3.09 -4.17
C ALA A 155 10.99 3.57 -2.77
N THR A 156 11.48 4.81 -2.66
CA THR A 156 11.83 5.44 -1.38
C THR A 156 10.60 5.58 -0.47
N GLY A 157 9.45 5.98 -1.03
CA GLY A 157 8.19 6.00 -0.29
C GLY A 157 7.74 4.61 0.17
N GLY A 158 8.03 3.57 -0.61
CA GLY A 158 7.84 2.17 -0.22
C GLY A 158 8.72 1.74 0.94
N VAL A 159 9.98 2.22 1.01
CA VAL A 159 10.85 2.00 2.17
C VAL A 159 10.23 2.61 3.43
N ILE A 160 9.87 3.90 3.37
CA ILE A 160 9.34 4.63 4.52
C ILE A 160 8.00 4.02 4.96
N GLY A 161 7.09 3.77 4.02
CA GLY A 161 5.79 3.15 4.29
C GLY A 161 5.90 1.73 4.83
N GLY A 162 6.84 0.93 4.33
CA GLY A 162 7.08 -0.42 4.82
C GLY A 162 7.58 -0.43 6.26
N VAL A 163 8.55 0.43 6.58
CA VAL A 163 9.05 0.61 7.95
C VAL A 163 7.92 1.09 8.88
N LEU A 164 7.18 2.12 8.48
CA LEU A 164 6.06 2.64 9.29
C LEU A 164 4.96 1.59 9.49
N GLY A 165 4.58 0.86 8.45
CA GLY A 165 3.60 -0.22 8.54
C GLY A 165 4.02 -1.30 9.54
N ILE A 166 5.28 -1.74 9.49
CA ILE A 166 5.83 -2.70 10.46
C ILE A 166 5.80 -2.13 11.88
N VAL A 167 6.25 -0.89 12.07
CA VAL A 167 6.26 -0.22 13.38
C VAL A 167 4.84 -0.12 13.94
N LEU A 168 3.85 0.28 13.12
CA LEU A 168 2.46 0.38 13.52
C LEU A 168 1.89 -0.97 13.97
N ILE A 169 2.13 -2.03 13.20
CA ILE A 169 1.74 -3.40 13.58
C ILE A 169 2.31 -3.76 14.95
N ARG A 170 3.62 -3.56 15.15
CA ARG A 170 4.28 -3.92 16.42
C ARG A 170 3.78 -3.09 17.59
N ALA A 171 3.51 -1.81 17.36
CA ALA A 171 2.94 -0.93 18.37
C ALA A 171 1.53 -1.36 18.79
N LEU A 172 0.68 -1.77 17.83
CA LEU A 172 -0.65 -2.30 18.10
C LEU A 172 -0.60 -3.63 18.86
N GLU A 173 0.24 -4.56 18.42
CA GLU A 173 0.45 -5.85 19.11
C GLU A 173 0.94 -5.66 20.55
N THR A 174 1.87 -4.72 20.76
CA THR A 174 2.39 -4.40 22.11
C THR A 174 1.31 -3.86 23.04
N ARG A 175 0.27 -3.23 22.49
CA ARG A 175 -0.89 -2.70 23.24
C ARG A 175 -2.03 -3.71 23.37
N GLY A 176 -1.83 -4.97 22.96
CA GLY A 176 -2.85 -6.01 23.02
C GLY A 176 -3.92 -5.90 21.94
N VAL A 177 -3.75 -5.02 20.94
CA VAL A 177 -4.63 -5.00 19.76
C VAL A 177 -4.15 -6.08 18.81
N LEU A 178 -4.87 -7.19 18.81
CA LEU A 178 -4.56 -8.36 17.99
C LEU A 178 -5.60 -8.53 16.89
N PRO A 179 -5.19 -9.01 15.71
CA PRO A 179 -6.13 -9.37 14.66
C PRO A 179 -6.99 -10.55 15.13
N PRO A 180 -8.18 -10.75 14.54
CA PRO A 180 -9.06 -11.84 14.89
C PRO A 180 -8.30 -13.18 14.85
N LEU A 181 -8.57 -14.05 15.83
CA LEU A 181 -8.08 -15.43 15.80
C LEU A 181 -8.60 -16.07 14.52
N ASP A 182 -7.68 -16.53 13.68
CA ASP A 182 -8.01 -17.25 12.46
C ASP A 182 -8.36 -18.69 12.89
N ASP A 183 -9.57 -19.17 12.59
CA ASP A 183 -9.91 -20.58 12.79
C ASP A 183 -9.02 -21.52 11.94
N ASN A 184 -8.32 -20.96 10.94
CA ASN A 184 -7.33 -21.63 10.10
C ASN A 184 -5.90 -21.64 10.70
N PHE A 185 -5.66 -21.07 11.88
CA PHE A 185 -4.34 -21.16 12.54
C PHE A 185 -4.01 -22.57 13.05
N LEU A 186 -4.97 -23.51 12.97
CA LEU A 186 -4.85 -24.90 13.41
C LEU A 186 -4.66 -25.90 12.25
N SER A 187 -4.60 -25.44 10.99
CA SER A 187 -4.56 -26.34 9.82
C SER A 187 -3.32 -26.24 8.91
N ASP A 188 -2.29 -25.46 9.30
CA ASP A 188 -0.96 -25.44 8.66
C ASP A 188 0.21 -25.67 9.64
#